data_AF-A0A2T2TDK0-F1
#
_entry.id   AF-A0A2T2TDK0-F1
#
_cell.length_a   1.000
_cell.length_b   1.000
_cell.length_c   1.000
_cell.angle_alpha   90.00
_cell.angle_beta   90.00
_cell.angle_gamma   90.00
#
_symmetry.space_group_name_H-M   'P 1'
#
loop_
_entity.id
_entity.type
_entity.pdbx_description
1 polymer ?
#
loop_
_entity_poly.entity_id
_entity_poly.type
_entity_poly.pdbx_seq_one_letter_code
_entity_poly.pdbx_strand_id
1 'polypeptide(L)'
;MNRLVRALRRHPWAAGIGGTLSVLLLATVGVRAYAVWSVESHAEARQNAVVEDALTTIEDRFATLRDQLHGRARGLAADSNVVQGLRVWQEQSERSPALTRHVVGLTTEPRTTLEVHTLDGRPLAWTGAQLPRDSGGISPSSIPHMAIVEGNGRWVLAAWVPVTRDGTVIGAVRVARMVRYQPP
;
A
#
# COMPACT_ATOMS: atom_id res chain seq x y z
N MET A 1 59.16 28.76 -26.25
CA MET A 1 59.08 28.98 -24.78
C MET A 1 59.82 30.21 -24.24
N ASN A 2 60.56 31.00 -25.04
CA ASN A 2 61.35 32.14 -24.53
C ASN A 2 60.74 33.54 -24.73
N ARG A 3 59.51 33.65 -25.28
CA ARG A 3 58.83 34.94 -25.49
C ARG A 3 57.89 35.33 -24.33
N LEU A 4 57.23 34.34 -23.70
CA LEU A 4 56.34 34.56 -22.55
C LEU A 4 57.10 35.02 -21.29
N VAL A 5 58.28 34.45 -21.04
CA VAL A 5 59.15 34.82 -19.90
C VAL A 5 59.67 36.26 -20.02
N ARG A 6 59.83 36.76 -21.25
CA ARG A 6 60.34 38.12 -21.51
C ARG A 6 59.24 39.19 -21.36
N ALA A 7 57.97 38.84 -21.61
CA ALA A 7 56.83 39.71 -21.36
C ALA A 7 56.54 39.85 -19.85
N LEU A 8 56.70 38.77 -19.06
CA LEU A 8 56.49 38.80 -17.61
C LEU A 8 57.47 39.71 -16.85
N ARG A 9 58.66 39.98 -17.39
CA ARG A 9 59.66 40.87 -16.75
C ARG A 9 59.36 42.36 -16.89
N ARG A 10 58.48 42.78 -17.81
CA ARG A 10 58.18 44.21 -18.03
C ARG A 10 57.09 44.75 -17.11
N HIS A 11 56.17 43.93 -16.62
CA HIS A 11 55.08 44.35 -15.72
C HIS A 11 54.98 43.39 -14.52
N PRO A 12 55.74 43.62 -13.43
CA PRO A 12 55.75 42.74 -12.26
C PRO A 12 54.38 42.62 -11.57
N TRP A 13 53.50 43.60 -11.79
CA TRP A 13 52.13 43.60 -11.26
C TRP A 13 51.23 42.56 -11.95
N ALA A 14 51.48 42.23 -13.22
CA ALA A 14 50.71 41.22 -13.94
C ALA A 14 50.98 39.80 -13.44
N ALA A 15 52.21 39.53 -12.96
CA ALA A 15 52.56 38.25 -12.37
C ALA A 15 51.89 38.06 -10.99
N GLY A 16 51.82 39.12 -10.17
CA GLY A 16 51.11 39.12 -8.89
C GLY A 16 49.60 38.93 -9.06
N ILE A 17 48.99 39.68 -9.99
CA ILE A 17 47.55 39.57 -10.29
C ILE A 17 47.21 38.19 -10.86
N GLY A 18 48.02 37.66 -11.78
CA GLY A 18 47.81 36.33 -12.35
C GLY A 18 47.94 35.19 -11.34
N GLY A 19 48.88 35.32 -10.38
CA GLY A 19 49.01 34.39 -9.25
C GLY A 19 47.79 34.40 -8.34
N THR A 20 47.34 35.59 -7.92
CA THR A 20 46.17 35.74 -7.06
C THR A 20 44.90 35.26 -7.73
N LEU A 21 44.69 35.54 -9.02
CA LEU A 21 43.56 35.02 -9.80
C LEU A 21 43.59 33.49 -9.90
N SER A 22 44.76 32.90 -10.10
CA SER A 22 44.91 31.45 -10.16
C SER A 22 44.57 30.78 -8.82
N VAL A 23 44.99 31.37 -7.70
CA VAL A 23 44.66 30.90 -6.35
C VAL A 23 43.17 31.04 -6.06
N LEU A 24 42.57 32.18 -6.41
CA LEU A 24 41.13 32.40 -6.26
C LEU A 24 40.32 31.38 -7.07
N LEU A 25 40.74 31.10 -8.30
CA LEU A 25 40.07 30.16 -9.18
C LEU A 25 40.17 28.72 -8.65
N LEU A 26 41.33 28.33 -8.13
CA LEU A 26 41.51 27.04 -7.44
C LEU A 26 40.67 26.95 -6.16
N ALA A 27 40.60 28.01 -5.36
CA ALA A 27 39.77 28.06 -4.16
C ALA A 27 38.28 27.94 -4.52
N THR A 28 37.81 28.63 -5.57
CA THR A 28 36.43 28.51 -6.04
C THR A 28 36.11 27.10 -6.54
N VAL A 29 37.03 26.45 -7.28
CA VAL A 29 36.85 25.05 -7.71
C VAL A 29 36.83 24.11 -6.52
N GLY A 30 37.71 24.29 -5.53
CA GLY A 30 37.74 23.49 -4.31
C GLY A 30 36.48 23.61 -3.46
N VAL A 31 35.97 24.84 -3.26
CA VAL A 31 34.71 25.09 -2.56
C VAL A 31 33.53 24.50 -3.32
N ARG A 32 33.51 24.62 -4.65
CA ARG A 32 32.47 24.03 -5.49
C ARG A 32 32.50 22.49 -5.41
N ALA A 33 33.67 21.88 -5.47
CA ALA A 33 33.82 20.43 -5.38
C ALA A 33 33.41 19.91 -4.00
N TYR A 34 33.80 20.60 -2.92
CA TYR A 34 33.40 20.26 -1.55
C TYR A 34 31.88 20.44 -1.34
N ALA A 35 31.30 21.53 -1.84
CA ALA A 35 29.86 21.77 -1.76
C ALA A 35 29.08 20.72 -2.56
N VAL A 36 29.53 20.35 -3.76
CA VAL A 36 28.92 19.29 -4.56
C VAL A 36 29.04 17.95 -3.84
N TRP A 37 30.22 17.57 -3.34
CA TRP A 37 30.43 16.31 -2.63
C TRP A 37 29.64 16.23 -1.30
N SER A 38 29.56 17.33 -0.56
CA SER A 38 28.74 17.44 0.65
C SER A 38 27.24 17.38 0.33
N VAL A 39 26.79 17.97 -0.79
CA VAL A 39 25.39 17.90 -1.20
C VAL A 39 25.07 16.50 -1.72
N GLU A 40 25.89 15.86 -2.55
CA GLU A 40 25.69 14.50 -3.06
C GLU A 40 25.57 13.50 -1.90
N SER A 41 26.53 13.51 -0.97
CA SER A 41 26.56 12.60 0.19
C SER A 41 25.41 12.81 1.17
N HIS A 42 24.95 14.05 1.35
CA HIS A 42 23.83 14.36 2.27
C HIS A 42 22.47 14.33 1.59
N ALA A 43 22.40 14.44 0.26
CA ALA A 43 21.17 14.36 -0.52
C ALA A 43 20.80 12.90 -0.77
N GLU A 44 21.75 12.04 -1.17
CA GLU A 44 21.48 10.60 -1.32
C GLU A 44 21.15 9.95 0.02
N ALA A 45 21.87 10.28 1.10
CA ALA A 45 21.56 9.74 2.42
C ALA A 45 20.20 10.21 2.97
N ARG A 46 19.82 11.48 2.74
CA ARG A 46 18.48 11.98 3.12
C ARG A 46 17.39 11.44 2.22
N GLN A 47 17.65 11.28 0.92
CA GLN A 47 16.68 10.73 -0.03
C GLN A 47 16.43 9.25 0.27
N ASN A 48 17.48 8.46 0.52
CA ASN A 48 17.33 7.07 0.92
C ASN A 48 16.66 6.92 2.29
N ALA A 49 16.99 7.78 3.27
CA ALA A 49 16.30 7.78 4.56
C ALA A 49 14.82 8.17 4.46
N VAL A 50 14.48 9.16 3.62
CA VAL A 50 13.08 9.57 3.38
C VAL A 50 12.32 8.50 2.60
N VAL A 51 12.96 7.84 1.63
CA VAL A 51 12.35 6.72 0.88
C VAL A 51 12.13 5.51 1.78
N GLU A 52 13.11 5.15 2.61
CA GLU A 52 13.01 4.02 3.54
C GLU A 52 11.97 4.28 4.63
N ASP A 53 11.93 5.49 5.18
CA ASP A 53 10.92 5.90 6.19
C ASP A 53 9.51 5.95 5.58
N ALA A 54 9.39 6.45 4.34
CA ALA A 54 8.12 6.42 3.60
C ALA A 54 7.69 4.98 3.28
N LEU A 55 8.62 4.11 2.88
CA LEU A 55 8.35 2.71 2.58
C LEU A 55 7.92 1.95 3.84
N THR A 56 8.67 2.09 4.93
CA THR A 56 8.36 1.49 6.24
C THR A 56 6.99 1.95 6.75
N THR A 57 6.69 3.25 6.62
CA THR A 57 5.38 3.80 7.00
C THR A 57 4.24 3.23 6.13
N ILE A 58 4.47 3.03 4.83
CA ILE A 58 3.48 2.43 3.91
C ILE A 58 3.27 0.95 4.25
N GLU A 59 4.34 0.21 4.52
CA GLU A 59 4.30 -1.21 4.89
C GLU A 59 3.55 -1.43 6.20
N ASP A 60 3.87 -0.66 7.26
CA ASP A 60 3.17 -0.74 8.54
C ASP A 60 1.69 -0.39 8.43
N ARG A 61 1.37 0.63 7.63
CA ARG A 61 -0.02 1.03 7.37
C ARG A 61 -0.77 -0.04 6.59
N PHE A 62 -0.14 -0.68 5.62
CA PHE A 62 -0.74 -1.78 4.87
C PHE A 62 -0.92 -3.03 5.74
N ALA A 63 0.06 -3.37 6.57
CA ALA A 63 -0.01 -4.47 7.53
C ALA A 63 -1.17 -4.26 8.51
N THR A 64 -1.25 -3.07 9.11
CA THR A 64 -2.36 -2.69 10.00
C THR A 64 -3.71 -2.80 9.31
N LEU A 65 -3.82 -2.33 8.06
CA LEU A 65 -5.05 -2.41 7.28
C LEU A 65 -5.44 -3.86 6.99
N ARG A 66 -4.48 -4.68 6.58
CA ARG A 66 -4.68 -6.11 6.32
C ARG A 66 -5.18 -6.81 7.58
N ASP A 67 -4.53 -6.56 8.72
CA ASP A 67 -4.84 -7.23 9.97
C ASP A 67 -6.23 -6.80 10.49
N GLN A 68 -6.61 -5.53 10.31
CA GLN A 68 -7.96 -5.05 10.59
C GLN A 68 -9.03 -5.74 9.72
N LEU A 69 -8.81 -5.82 8.40
CA LEU A 69 -9.75 -6.46 7.48
C LEU A 69 -9.89 -7.95 7.78
N HIS A 70 -8.76 -8.64 7.98
CA HIS A 70 -8.76 -10.08 8.26
C HIS A 70 -9.33 -10.39 9.64
N GLY A 71 -9.00 -9.60 10.66
CA GLY A 71 -9.57 -9.74 12.00
C GLY A 71 -11.09 -9.56 12.00
N ARG A 72 -11.58 -8.58 11.23
CA ARG A 72 -13.02 -8.34 11.07
C ARG A 72 -13.72 -9.47 10.30
N ALA A 73 -13.12 -9.97 9.23
CA ALA A 73 -13.61 -11.12 8.48
C ALA A 73 -13.67 -12.37 9.36
N ARG A 74 -12.64 -12.61 10.17
CA ARG A 74 -12.59 -13.74 11.12
C ARG A 74 -13.64 -13.61 12.21
N GLY A 75 -13.84 -12.42 12.78
CA GLY A 75 -14.89 -12.17 13.76
C GLY A 75 -16.29 -12.48 13.21
N LEU A 76 -16.56 -12.09 11.96
CA LEU A 76 -17.82 -12.38 11.28
C LEU A 76 -17.97 -13.86 10.91
N ALA A 77 -16.88 -14.52 10.50
CA ALA A 77 -16.91 -15.94 10.20
C ALA A 77 -17.17 -16.82 11.44
N ALA A 78 -16.79 -16.34 12.63
CA ALA A 78 -17.06 -16.98 13.90
C ALA A 78 -18.43 -16.60 14.52
N ASP A 79 -19.16 -15.65 13.93
CA ASP A 79 -20.45 -15.19 14.44
C ASP A 79 -21.52 -16.28 14.28
N SER A 80 -22.20 -16.62 15.39
CA SER A 80 -23.23 -17.65 15.41
C SER A 80 -24.39 -17.35 14.46
N ASN A 81 -24.73 -16.08 14.23
CA ASN A 81 -25.79 -15.70 13.28
C ASN A 81 -25.36 -15.95 11.84
N VAL A 82 -24.09 -15.74 11.52
CA VAL A 82 -23.51 -16.00 10.18
C VAL A 82 -23.46 -17.49 9.92
N VAL A 83 -22.92 -18.27 10.87
CA VAL A 83 -22.86 -19.73 10.80
C VAL A 83 -24.26 -20.32 10.66
N GLN A 84 -25.23 -19.85 11.46
CA GLN A 84 -26.61 -20.31 11.41
C GLN A 84 -27.29 -19.95 10.08
N GLY A 85 -27.07 -18.75 9.57
CA GLY A 85 -27.62 -18.31 8.30
C GLY A 85 -27.10 -19.14 7.11
N LEU A 86 -25.80 -19.45 7.10
CA LEU A 86 -25.19 -20.32 6.09
C LEU A 86 -25.66 -21.77 6.22
N ARG A 87 -25.87 -22.25 7.45
CA ARG A 87 -26.42 -23.59 7.68
C ARG A 87 -27.84 -23.72 7.12
N VAL A 88 -28.72 -22.76 7.41
CA VAL A 88 -30.09 -22.74 6.86
C VAL A 88 -30.07 -22.76 5.33
N TRP A 89 -29.16 -22.00 4.72
CA TRP A 89 -28.96 -22.05 3.27
C TRP A 89 -28.53 -23.44 2.78
N GLN A 90 -27.57 -24.08 3.44
CA GLN A 90 -27.09 -25.40 3.03
C GLN A 90 -28.16 -26.49 3.18
N GLU A 91 -28.97 -26.43 4.25
CA GLU A 91 -30.00 -27.43 4.56
C GLU A 91 -31.27 -27.25 3.72
N GLN A 92 -31.67 -26.00 3.45
CA GLN A 92 -32.99 -25.68 2.89
C GLN A 92 -32.91 -24.94 1.54
N SER A 93 -31.72 -24.51 1.11
CA SER A 93 -31.53 -23.63 -0.07
C SER A 93 -32.34 -22.32 0.01
N GLU A 94 -32.69 -21.90 1.23
CA GLU A 94 -33.47 -20.69 1.50
C GLU A 94 -32.61 -19.60 2.14
N ARG A 95 -32.86 -18.34 1.74
CA ARG A 95 -32.18 -17.19 2.34
C ARG A 95 -32.78 -16.88 3.71
N SER A 96 -31.95 -16.95 4.75
CA SER A 96 -32.35 -16.57 6.11
C SER A 96 -32.57 -15.04 6.22
N PRO A 97 -33.80 -14.57 6.53
CA PRO A 97 -34.05 -13.15 6.77
C PRO A 97 -33.30 -12.62 8.00
N ALA A 98 -33.05 -13.48 8.98
CA ALA A 98 -32.28 -13.15 10.18
C ALA A 98 -30.82 -12.84 9.84
N LEU A 99 -30.20 -13.63 8.95
CA LEU A 99 -28.85 -13.35 8.45
C LEU A 99 -28.77 -11.99 7.75
N THR A 100 -29.70 -11.72 6.84
CA THR A 100 -29.74 -10.45 6.11
C THR A 100 -29.90 -9.27 7.08
N ARG A 101 -30.82 -9.35 8.04
CA ARG A 101 -31.04 -8.29 9.03
C ARG A 101 -29.83 -8.09 9.92
N HIS A 102 -29.18 -9.18 10.34
CA HIS A 102 -27.95 -9.13 11.13
C HIS A 102 -26.83 -8.42 10.38
N VAL A 103 -26.53 -8.86 9.15
CA VAL A 103 -25.45 -8.29 8.33
C VAL A 103 -25.71 -6.83 8.00
N VAL A 104 -26.95 -6.46 7.64
CA VAL A 104 -27.33 -5.06 7.37
C VAL A 104 -27.20 -4.19 8.63
N GLY A 105 -27.44 -4.76 9.81
CA GLY A 105 -27.30 -4.06 11.10
C GLY A 105 -25.85 -3.81 11.55
N LEU A 106 -24.86 -4.42 10.88
CA LEU A 106 -23.46 -4.21 11.22
C LEU A 106 -22.97 -2.83 10.79
N THR A 107 -22.23 -2.16 11.67
CA THR A 107 -21.62 -0.86 11.39
C THR A 107 -20.44 -0.99 10.44
N THR A 108 -20.56 -0.51 9.20
CA THR A 108 -19.44 -0.52 8.25
C THR A 108 -18.69 0.80 8.24
N GLU A 109 -17.36 0.75 8.21
CA GLU A 109 -16.53 1.92 7.94
C GLU A 109 -16.79 2.47 6.53
N PRO A 110 -16.52 3.77 6.29
CA PRO A 110 -16.60 4.35 4.96
C PRO A 110 -15.77 3.55 3.95
N ARG A 111 -16.34 3.31 2.77
CA ARG A 111 -15.71 2.56 1.65
C ARG A 111 -15.36 1.11 1.96
N THR A 112 -15.98 0.54 2.99
CA THR A 112 -15.85 -0.87 3.35
C THR A 112 -17.15 -1.61 3.04
N THR A 113 -17.04 -2.88 2.69
CA THR A 113 -18.14 -3.77 2.37
C THR A 113 -17.91 -5.08 3.08
N LEU A 114 -18.98 -5.61 3.67
CA LEU A 114 -19.01 -6.93 4.29
C LEU A 114 -19.93 -7.79 3.46
N GLU A 115 -19.49 -8.97 3.05
CA GLU A 115 -20.26 -9.89 2.23
C GLU A 115 -20.15 -11.31 2.82
N VAL A 116 -21.29 -12.00 2.89
CA VAL A 116 -21.38 -13.41 3.28
C VAL A 116 -21.74 -14.20 2.04
N HIS A 117 -20.90 -15.17 1.68
CA HIS A 117 -21.01 -15.96 0.46
C HIS A 117 -21.28 -17.44 0.74
N THR A 118 -22.03 -18.06 -0.17
CA THR A 118 -22.13 -19.51 -0.29
C THR A 118 -20.84 -20.10 -0.87
N LEU A 119 -20.70 -21.42 -0.80
CA LEU A 119 -19.62 -22.14 -1.47
C LEU A 119 -19.64 -21.99 -3.00
N ASP A 120 -20.77 -21.63 -3.60
CA ASP A 120 -20.88 -21.35 -5.05
C ASP A 120 -20.46 -19.91 -5.41
N GLY A 121 -19.94 -19.15 -4.44
CA GLY A 121 -19.56 -17.75 -4.62
C GLY A 121 -20.72 -16.75 -4.60
N ARG A 122 -21.97 -17.19 -4.39
CA ARG A 122 -23.13 -16.30 -4.40
C ARG A 122 -23.22 -15.53 -3.07
N PRO A 123 -23.37 -14.19 -3.09
CA PRO A 123 -23.60 -13.43 -1.86
C PRO A 123 -25.02 -13.69 -1.34
N LEU A 124 -25.13 -14.11 -0.07
CA LEU A 124 -26.39 -14.28 0.65
C LEU A 124 -26.84 -12.99 1.34
N ALA A 125 -25.89 -12.30 1.96
CA ALA A 125 -26.11 -11.07 2.69
C ALA A 125 -24.89 -10.17 2.56
N TRP A 126 -25.11 -8.86 2.48
CA TRP A 126 -24.04 -7.89 2.36
C TRP A 126 -24.47 -6.53 2.94
N THR A 127 -23.48 -5.71 3.30
CA THR A 127 -23.69 -4.33 3.72
C THR A 127 -22.47 -3.48 3.36
N GLY A 128 -22.67 -2.17 3.21
CA GLY A 128 -21.61 -1.20 2.94
C GLY A 128 -21.56 -0.72 1.49
N ALA A 129 -20.37 -0.30 1.04
CA ALA A 129 -20.18 0.31 -0.28
C ALA A 129 -20.35 -0.71 -1.41
N GLN A 130 -20.74 -0.26 -2.61
CA GLN A 130 -20.69 -1.13 -3.79
C GLN A 130 -19.26 -1.17 -4.32
N LEU A 131 -18.62 -2.35 -4.23
CA LEU A 131 -17.25 -2.56 -4.66
C LEU A 131 -17.18 -3.47 -5.90
N PRO A 132 -16.15 -3.32 -6.74
CA PRO A 132 -15.79 -4.31 -7.75
C PRO A 132 -15.81 -5.73 -7.18
N ARG A 133 -16.47 -6.63 -7.91
CA ARG A 133 -16.52 -8.06 -7.58
C ARG A 133 -15.37 -8.76 -8.25
N ASP A 134 -14.78 -9.71 -7.53
CA ASP A 134 -13.92 -10.70 -8.15
C ASP A 134 -14.78 -11.61 -9.02
N SER A 135 -14.37 -11.80 -10.27
CA SER A 135 -15.05 -12.70 -11.22
C SER A 135 -14.68 -14.18 -11.00
N GLY A 136 -13.71 -14.45 -10.13
CA GLY A 136 -13.36 -15.79 -9.69
C GLY A 136 -14.40 -16.36 -8.72
N GLY A 137 -15.01 -17.49 -9.07
CA GLY A 137 -15.83 -18.25 -8.13
C GLY A 137 -15.04 -18.64 -6.89
N ILE A 138 -15.72 -18.76 -5.76
CA ILE A 138 -15.11 -19.20 -4.50
C ILE A 138 -15.12 -20.73 -4.51
N SER A 139 -13.97 -21.38 -4.35
CA SER A 139 -13.92 -22.80 -3.99
C SER A 139 -13.37 -22.92 -2.57
N PRO A 140 -13.89 -23.82 -1.71
CA PRO A 140 -13.38 -23.99 -0.34
C PRO A 140 -11.87 -24.28 -0.27
N SER A 141 -11.29 -24.84 -1.34
CA SER A 141 -9.84 -25.06 -1.48
C SER A 141 -9.04 -23.85 -1.98
N SER A 142 -9.71 -22.83 -2.51
CA SER A 142 -9.10 -21.69 -3.19
C SER A 142 -9.54 -20.34 -2.62
N ILE A 143 -10.09 -20.29 -1.40
CA ILE A 143 -10.47 -19.04 -0.74
C ILE A 143 -9.20 -18.21 -0.51
N PRO A 144 -9.02 -17.07 -1.20
CA PRO A 144 -7.78 -16.32 -1.11
C PRO A 144 -7.76 -15.55 0.21
N HIS A 145 -6.76 -15.78 1.07
CA HIS A 145 -6.67 -15.08 2.36
C HIS A 145 -6.76 -13.55 2.21
N MET A 146 -6.12 -13.02 1.15
CA MET A 146 -6.20 -11.64 0.71
C MET A 146 -6.29 -11.60 -0.82
N ALA A 147 -7.10 -10.69 -1.35
CA ALA A 147 -7.23 -10.42 -2.78
C ALA A 147 -7.19 -8.91 -3.03
N ILE A 148 -6.55 -8.52 -4.13
CA ILE A 148 -6.56 -7.15 -4.63
C ILE A 148 -7.35 -7.15 -5.94
N VAL A 149 -8.43 -6.37 -5.98
CA VAL A 149 -9.29 -6.27 -7.17
C VAL A 149 -9.23 -4.86 -7.71
N GLU A 150 -8.87 -4.71 -8.98
CA GLU A 150 -8.93 -3.45 -9.69
C GLU A 150 -10.22 -3.39 -10.53
N GLY A 151 -10.97 -2.29 -10.43
CA GLY A 151 -12.13 -2.04 -11.27
C GLY A 151 -12.43 -0.55 -11.40
N ASN A 152 -12.58 -0.06 -12.64
CA ASN A 152 -12.86 1.34 -12.95
C ASN A 152 -11.84 2.33 -12.31
N GLY A 153 -10.54 1.97 -12.32
CA GLY A 153 -9.46 2.78 -11.72
C GLY A 153 -9.50 2.84 -10.18
N ARG A 154 -10.25 1.94 -9.54
CA ARG A 154 -10.33 1.83 -8.07
C ARG A 154 -9.75 0.50 -7.65
N TRP A 155 -8.90 0.55 -6.64
CA TRP A 155 -8.27 -0.62 -6.05
C TRP A 155 -9.06 -1.03 -4.80
N VAL A 156 -9.30 -2.33 -4.65
CA VAL A 156 -10.00 -2.90 -3.51
C VAL A 156 -9.14 -3.96 -2.87
N LEU A 157 -8.89 -3.80 -1.57
CA LEU A 157 -8.28 -4.84 -0.76
C LEU A 157 -9.38 -5.65 -0.09
N ALA A 158 -9.43 -6.95 -0.35
CA ALA A 158 -10.40 -7.87 0.20
C ALA A 158 -9.72 -8.95 1.05
N ALA A 159 -10.19 -9.13 2.27
CA ALA A 159 -9.84 -10.27 3.12
C ALA A 159 -10.96 -11.32 3.00
N TRP A 160 -10.59 -12.57 2.77
CA TRP A 160 -11.53 -13.68 2.82
C TRP A 160 -11.21 -14.61 3.99
N VAL A 161 -12.27 -15.07 4.65
CA VAL A 161 -12.17 -16.07 5.72
C VAL A 161 -13.23 -17.14 5.52
N PRO A 162 -12.86 -18.43 5.49
CA PRO A 162 -13.83 -19.52 5.43
C PRO A 162 -14.69 -19.54 6.70
N VAL A 163 -15.97 -19.83 6.54
CA VAL A 163 -16.87 -20.14 7.65
C VAL A 163 -16.90 -21.65 7.81
N THR A 164 -16.46 -22.13 8.97
CA THR A 164 -16.41 -23.56 9.28
C THR A 164 -17.38 -23.94 10.37
N ARG A 165 -18.00 -25.10 10.22
CA ARG A 165 -18.80 -25.77 11.26
C ARG A 165 -18.32 -27.21 11.37
N ASP A 166 -17.98 -27.65 12.57
CA ASP A 166 -17.52 -29.02 12.83
C ASP A 166 -16.37 -29.46 11.88
N GLY A 167 -15.46 -28.54 11.56
CA GLY A 167 -14.34 -28.75 10.64
C GLY A 167 -14.69 -28.69 9.14
N THR A 168 -15.96 -28.53 8.78
CA THR A 168 -16.43 -28.44 7.39
C THR A 168 -16.66 -26.99 6.99
N VAL A 169 -16.15 -26.56 5.82
CA VAL A 169 -16.41 -25.22 5.28
C VAL A 169 -17.83 -25.17 4.72
N ILE A 170 -18.66 -24.25 5.23
CA ILE A 170 -20.06 -24.07 4.83
C ILE A 170 -20.29 -22.78 4.03
N GLY A 171 -19.27 -21.93 3.92
CA GLY A 171 -19.32 -20.66 3.18
C GLY A 171 -18.07 -19.83 3.40
N ALA A 172 -18.11 -18.57 3.01
CA ALA A 172 -17.02 -17.63 3.20
C ALA A 172 -17.53 -16.23 3.57
N VAL A 173 -16.76 -15.50 4.36
CA VAL A 173 -16.96 -14.07 4.59
C VAL A 173 -15.89 -13.30 3.84
N ARG A 174 -16.31 -12.24 3.15
CA ARG A 174 -15.44 -11.25 2.53
C ARG A 174 -15.59 -9.92 3.25
N VAL A 175 -14.46 -9.32 3.59
CA VAL A 175 -14.41 -7.93 4.06
C VAL A 175 -13.50 -7.16 3.13
N ALA A 176 -14.08 -6.23 2.39
CA ALA A 176 -13.40 -5.52 1.33
C ALA A 176 -13.41 -4.01 1.59
N ARG A 177 -12.31 -3.33 1.28
CA ARG A 177 -12.19 -1.89 1.41
C ARG A 177 -11.56 -1.27 0.18
N MET A 178 -12.18 -0.19 -0.31
CA MET A 178 -11.61 0.59 -1.40
C MET A 178 -10.41 1.37 -0.89
N VAL A 179 -9.27 1.12 -1.51
CA VAL A 179 -8.03 1.87 -1.31
C VAL A 179 -7.81 2.77 -2.53
N ARG A 180 -7.51 4.05 -2.28
CA ARG A 180 -7.03 4.93 -3.33
C ARG A 180 -5.55 4.63 -3.48
N TYR A 181 -5.15 4.10 -4.64
CA TYR A 181 -3.74 4.13 -5.03
C TYR A 181 -3.37 5.60 -5.25
N GLN A 182 -2.57 6.15 -4.36
CA GLN A 182 -1.92 7.43 -4.55
C GLN A 182 -0.43 7.11 -4.70
N PRO A 183 0.07 6.97 -5.94
CA PRO A 183 1.51 6.83 -6.12
C PRO A 183 2.20 8.09 -5.56
N PRO A 184 3.38 7.94 -4.93
CA PRO A 184 4.18 9.07 -4.48
C PRO A 184 4.60 9.99 -5.63
#